data_AF-A0A934LS69-F1
#
_entry.id   AF-A0A934LS69-F1
#
_cell.length_a   1.000
_cell.length_b   1.000
_cell.length_c   1.000
_cell.angle_alpha   90.00
_cell.angle_beta   90.00
_cell.angle_gamma   90.00
#
_symmetry.space_group_name_H-M   'P 1'
#
loop_
_entity.id
_entity.type
_entity.pdbx_description
1 polymer ?
#
loop_
_entity_poly.entity_id
_entity_poly.type
_entity_poly.pdbx_seq_one_letter_code
_entity_poly.pdbx_strand_id
1 'polypeptide(L)' 'MNLRLEPRSGVPIYVQIINQIKYLVASGQLEPGAQLPTIRQLAVNLTIDPNTVARAYMELDREGIIS' A
#
# COMPACT_ATOMS: atom_id res chain seq x y z
N MET A 1 8.37 -6.44 -0.02
CA MET A 1 7.79 -5.07 0.07
C MET A 1 8.11 -4.49 1.44
N ASN A 2 8.75 -3.30 1.51
CA ASN A 2 9.07 -2.62 2.77
C ASN A 2 8.46 -1.21 2.71
N LEU A 3 7.39 -0.98 3.47
CA LEU A 3 6.72 0.32 3.54
C LEU A 3 7.06 0.99 4.87
N ARG A 4 7.32 2.29 4.84
CA ARG A 4 7.58 3.10 6.04
C ARG A 4 6.49 4.13 6.21
N LEU A 5 5.73 4.04 7.29
CA LEU A 5 4.65 4.97 7.59
C LEU A 5 5.13 6.03 8.57
N GLU A 6 4.73 7.27 8.35
CA GLU A 6 4.97 8.40 9.25
C GLU A 6 3.63 9.00 9.69
N PRO A 7 3.04 8.52 10.80
CA PRO A 7 1.75 9.00 11.28
C PRO A 7 1.72 10.50 11.61
N ARG A 8 2.87 11.12 11.88
CA ARG A 8 2.97 12.55 12.24
C ARG A 8 3.20 13.46 11.04
N SER A 9 3.26 12.92 9.83
CA SER A 9 3.50 13.69 8.60
C SER A 9 2.35 14.61 8.20
N GLY A 10 1.15 14.43 8.78
CA GLY A 10 -0.08 15.09 8.32
C GLY A 10 -0.70 14.45 7.07
N VAL A 11 -0.02 13.47 6.44
CA VAL A 11 -0.56 12.69 5.33
C VAL A 11 -1.32 11.48 5.88
N PRO A 12 -2.57 11.23 5.46
CA PRO A 12 -3.30 10.05 5.90
C PRO A 12 -2.57 8.75 5.57
N ILE A 13 -2.59 7.76 6.48
CA ILE A 13 -1.84 6.50 6.33
C ILE A 13 -2.15 5.76 5.03
N TYR A 14 -3.42 5.67 4.63
CA TYR A 14 -3.80 5.00 3.38
C TYR A 14 -3.18 5.69 2.15
N VAL A 15 -3.04 7.02 2.16
CA VAL A 15 -2.38 7.78 1.09
C VAL A 15 -0.89 7.47 1.05
N GLN A 16 -0.25 7.34 2.22
CA GLN A 16 1.16 6.96 2.29
C GLN A 16 1.41 5.55 1.71
N ILE A 17 0.49 4.61 1.96
CA ILE A 17 0.54 3.27 1.37
C ILE A 17 0.41 3.35 -0.16
N ILE A 18 -0.60 4.07 -0.66
CA ILE A 18 -0.82 4.26 -2.10
C ILE A 18 0.43 4.83 -2.77
N ASN A 19 0.98 5.92 -2.23
CA ASN A 19 2.13 6.60 -2.81
C ASN A 19 3.38 5.70 -2.85
N GLN A 20 3.63 4.94 -1.79
CA GLN A 20 4.78 4.04 -1.75
C GLN A 20 4.60 2.84 -2.69
N ILE A 21 3.41 2.26 -2.80
CA ILE A 21 3.17 1.17 -3.76
C ILE A 21 3.35 1.68 -5.19
N LYS A 22 2.80 2.85 -5.54
CA LYS A 22 3.03 3.50 -6.84
C LYS A 22 4.50 3.72 -7.12
N TYR A 23 5.27 4.15 -6.13
CA TYR A 23 6.72 4.30 -6.26
C TYR A 23 7.42 2.96 -6.53
N LEU A 24 7.04 1.89 -5.82
CA LEU A 24 7.60 0.55 -6.03
C LEU A 24 7.32 0.04 -7.45
N VAL A 25 6.11 0.28 -7.97
CA VAL A 25 5.76 -0.06 -9.37
C VAL A 25 6.57 0.77 -10.36
N ALA A 26 6.59 2.11 -10.18
CA ALA A 26 7.30 3.02 -11.08
C ALA A 26 8.82 2.81 -11.10
N SER A 27 9.39 2.32 -9.99
CA SER A 27 10.82 1.99 -9.88
C SER A 27 11.15 0.56 -10.32
N GLY A 28 10.16 -0.24 -10.73
CA GLY A 28 10.34 -1.64 -11.13
C GLY A 28 10.64 -2.58 -9.96
N GLN A 29 10.54 -2.12 -8.71
CA GLN A 29 10.70 -2.97 -7.52
C GLN A 29 9.48 -3.86 -7.26
N LEU A 30 8.31 -3.47 -7.79
CA LEU A 30 7.11 -4.28 -7.83
C LEU A 30 6.75 -4.51 -9.30
N GLU A 31 6.99 -5.73 -9.78
CA GLU A 31 6.69 -6.11 -11.15
C GLU A 31 5.19 -6.35 -11.36
N PRO A 32 4.66 -6.12 -12.57
CA PRO A 32 3.30 -6.52 -12.92
C PRO A 32 3.07 -8.00 -12.64
N GLY A 33 1.96 -8.33 -11.97
CA GLY A 33 1.64 -9.70 -11.57
C GLY A 33 2.33 -10.19 -10.28
N ALA A 34 3.19 -9.35 -9.66
CA ALA A 34 3.74 -9.68 -8.35
C ALA A 34 2.65 -9.76 -7.28
N GLN A 35 2.70 -10.79 -6.44
CA GLN A 35 1.71 -10.99 -5.40
C GLN A 35 1.92 -9.99 -4.25
N LEU A 36 0.91 -9.16 -4.00
CA LEU A 36 0.87 -8.28 -2.84
C LEU A 36 0.51 -9.07 -1.56
N PRO A 37 0.98 -8.63 -0.38
CA PRO A 37 0.50 -9.18 0.87
C PRO A 37 -1.01 -8.97 0.99
N THR A 38 -1.71 -9.92 1.60
CA THR A 38 -3.14 -9.74 1.90
C THR A 38 -3.36 -8.55 2.82
N ILE A 39 -4.59 -8.01 2.83
CA ILE A 39 -4.99 -6.89 3.71
C ILE A 39 -4.59 -7.16 5.17
N ARG A 40 -4.90 -8.36 5.68
CA ARG A 40 -4.57 -8.73 7.07
C ARG A 40 -3.07 -8.84 7.30
N GLN A 41 -2.32 -9.43 6.38
CA GLN A 41 -0.87 -9.55 6.51
C GLN A 41 -0.20 -8.17 6.52
N LEU A 42 -0.57 -7.28 5.60
CA LEU A 42 0.02 -5.95 5.55
C LEU A 42 -0.37 -5.12 6.79
N ALA A 43 -1.61 -5.22 7.24
CA ALA A 43 -2.08 -4.54 8.45
C ALA A 43 -1.28 -4.98 9.70
N VAL A 44 -1.00 -6.28 9.84
CA VAL A 44 -0.14 -6.82 10.92
C VAL A 44 1.29 -6.31 10.78
N ASN A 45 1.87 -6.40 9.58
CA ASN A 45 3.26 -5.98 9.34
C ASN A 45 3.48 -4.48 9.63
N LEU A 46 2.48 -3.65 9.33
CA LEU A 46 2.53 -2.20 9.54
C LEU A 46 1.95 -1.78 10.90
N THR A 47 1.37 -2.70 11.67
CA THR A 47 0.67 -2.44 12.94
C THR A 47 -0.41 -1.34 12.79
N ILE A 48 -1.29 -1.48 11.80
CA ILE A 48 -2.37 -0.52 11.50
C ILE A 48 -3.73 -1.21 11.35
N ASP A 49 -4.79 -0.40 11.32
CA ASP A 49 -6.16 -0.86 11.08
C ASP A 49 -6.30 -1.51 9.68
N PRO A 50 -6.84 -2.74 9.57
CA PRO A 50 -7.02 -3.43 8.29
C PRO A 50 -7.87 -2.67 7.26
N ASN A 51 -8.84 -1.86 7.69
CA ASN A 51 -9.65 -1.04 6.79
C ASN A 51 -8.82 0.06 6.12
N THR A 52 -7.76 0.53 6.79
CA THR A 52 -6.82 1.50 6.19
C THR A 52 -6.07 0.87 5.01
N VAL A 53 -5.65 -0.40 5.15
CA VAL A 53 -5.03 -1.15 4.05
C VAL A 53 -6.06 -1.45 2.96
N ALA A 54 -7.26 -1.91 3.34
CA ALA A 54 -8.33 -2.20 2.39
C ALA A 54 -8.66 -0.98 1.53
N ARG A 55 -8.76 0.20 2.14
CA ARG A 55 -8.96 1.47 1.43
C ARG A 55 -7.82 1.76 0.45
N ALA A 56 -6.57 1.59 0.87
CA ALA A 56 -5.42 1.82 -0.01
C ALA A 56 -5.43 0.88 -1.22
N TYR A 57 -5.71 -0.41 -1.01
CA TYR A 57 -5.78 -1.39 -2.08
C TYR A 57 -6.95 -1.13 -3.03
N MET A 58 -8.11 -0.74 -2.50
CA MET A 58 -9.27 -0.39 -3.33
C MET A 58 -8.98 0.79 -4.26
N GLU A 59 -8.28 1.83 -3.78
CA GLU A 59 -7.91 2.96 -4.63
C GLU A 59 -6.84 2.57 -5.68
N LEU A 60 -5.86 1.74 -5.31
CA LEU A 60 -4.86 1.24 -6.25
C LEU A 60 -5.47 0.36 -7.35
N ASP A 61 -6.46 -0.47 -7.01
CA ASP A 61 -7.22 -1.31 -7.94
C ASP A 61 -8.07 -0.44 -8.89
N ARG A 62 -8.77 0.57 -8.35
CA ARG A 62 -9.52 1.55 -9.15
C ARG A 62 -8.64 2.31 -10.15
N GLU A 63 -7.39 2.58 -9.78
CA GLU A 63 -6.42 3.22 -10.66
C GLU A 63 -5.72 2.25 -11.63
N GLY A 64 -5.99 0.94 -11.55
CA GLY A 64 -5.39 -0.08 -12.40
C GLY A 64 -3.90 -0.35 -12.09
N ILE A 65 -3.44 0.03 -10.90
CA ILE A 65 -2.06 -0.18 -10.45
C ILE A 65 -1.85 -1.62 -9.96
N ILE A 66 -2.90 -2.22 -9.39
CA ILE A 66 -2.92 -3.60 -8.86
C ILE A 66 -4.18 -4.31 -9.36
N SER A 67 -4.23 -5.64 -9.24
CA SER A 67 -5.40 -6.48 -9.57
C SER A 67 -5.49 -7.71 -8.68
#